data_AF-A0A5C3FI17-F1
#
_entry.id   AF-A0A5C3FI17-F1
#
_cell.length_a   1.000
_cell.length_b   1.000
_cell.length_c   1.000
_cell.angle_alpha   90.00
_cell.angle_beta   90.00
_cell.angle_gamma   90.00
#
_symmetry.space_group_name_H-M   'P 1'
#
loop_
_entity.id
_entity.type
_entity.pdbx_description
1 polymer ?
#
loop_
_entity_poly.entity_id
_entity_poly.type
_entity_poly.pdbx_seq_one_letter_code
_entity_poly.pdbx_strand_id
1 'polypeptide(L)'
;MNVLTSLSDLLCTLLFAAQIIPIRCFSCGKVIGDKWNAYLALLLDGRTEGEALTELDLKRYCCRRMVLTHVDLIEKLLHYNIHERRVQA
;
A
#
# COMPACT_ATOMS: atom_id res chain seq x y z
N MET A 1 22.00 -6.96 6.23
CA MET A 1 21.93 -6.63 4.78
C MET A 1 22.14 -7.91 3.99
N ASN A 2 21.11 -8.75 3.87
CA ASN A 2 21.00 -9.87 2.92
C ASN A 2 19.72 -10.66 3.27
N VAL A 3 18.57 -10.28 2.70
CA VAL A 3 17.41 -11.16 2.56
C VAL A 3 16.73 -10.82 1.24
N LEU A 4 17.40 -11.15 0.13
CA LEU A 4 16.91 -10.99 -1.25
C LEU A 4 17.18 -12.28 -2.05
N THR A 5 16.88 -13.46 -1.49
CA THR A 5 17.22 -14.73 -2.18
C THR A 5 16.18 -15.84 -2.13
N SER A 6 14.91 -15.59 -1.80
CA SER A 6 13.86 -16.60 -1.98
C SER A 6 12.74 -16.13 -2.90
N LEU A 7 12.43 -16.93 -3.93
CA LEU A 7 11.25 -16.74 -4.79
C LEU A 7 9.94 -16.74 -3.96
N SER A 8 9.95 -17.33 -2.76
CA SER A 8 8.88 -17.23 -1.77
C SER A 8 8.73 -15.83 -1.16
N ASP A 9 9.81 -15.05 -0.96
CA ASP A 9 9.72 -13.66 -0.49
C ASP A 9 9.22 -12.72 -1.57
N LEU A 10 9.56 -12.98 -2.84
CA LEU A 10 9.03 -12.22 -3.98
C LEU A 10 7.53 -12.47 -4.16
N LEU A 11 7.09 -13.72 -4.06
CA LEU A 11 5.66 -14.08 -4.01
C LEU A 11 4.96 -13.46 -2.79
N CYS A 12 5.57 -13.47 -1.60
CA CYS A 12 5.00 -12.85 -0.39
C CYS A 12 4.88 -11.33 -0.53
N THR A 13 5.87 -10.66 -1.16
CA THR A 13 5.84 -9.22 -1.43
C THR A 13 4.80 -8.89 -2.51
N LEU A 14 4.66 -9.72 -3.54
CA LEU A 14 3.69 -9.51 -4.62
C LEU A 14 2.23 -9.86 -4.21
N LEU A 15 2.03 -10.84 -3.33
CA LEU A 15 0.70 -11.23 -2.84
C LEU A 15 0.15 -10.28 -1.75
N PHE A 16 1.01 -9.68 -0.92
CA PHE A 16 0.56 -8.74 0.12
C PHE A 16 0.53 -7.26 -0.30
N ALA A 17 1.14 -6.87 -1.43
CA ALA A 17 1.19 -5.48 -1.88
C ALA A 17 0.05 -5.06 -2.83
N ALA A 18 -0.80 -6.00 -3.28
CA ALA A 18 -1.62 -5.79 -4.47
C ALA A 18 -3.09 -5.38 -4.23
N GLN A 19 -3.54 -5.18 -3.00
CA GLN A 19 -4.95 -4.88 -2.73
C GLN A 19 -5.10 -3.91 -1.57
N ILE A 20 -5.89 -2.84 -1.79
CA ILE A 20 -6.35 -1.76 -0.88
C ILE A 20 -5.67 -1.70 0.49
N ILE A 21 -5.19 -0.52 0.89
CA ILE A 21 -4.59 -0.29 2.22
C ILE A 21 -5.41 -0.94 3.33
N PRO A 22 -4.76 -1.74 4.20
CA PRO A 22 -5.45 -2.36 5.32
C PRO A 22 -5.99 -1.28 6.26
N ILE A 23 -7.26 -1.40 6.66
CA ILE A 23 -7.91 -0.46 7.59
C ILE A 23 -7.12 -0.36 8.91
N ARG A 24 -6.54 -1.48 9.38
CA ARG A 24 -5.69 -1.55 10.59
C ARG A 24 -4.34 -2.21 10.30
N CYS A 25 -3.32 -1.77 11.03
CA CYS A 25 -2.01 -2.40 11.11
C CYS A 25 -2.09 -3.86 11.62
N PHE A 26 -1.57 -4.83 10.85
CA PHE A 26 -1.60 -6.26 11.23
C PHE A 26 -0.91 -6.59 12.56
N SER A 27 0.12 -5.84 12.94
CA SER A 27 0.87 -6.12 14.17
C SER A 27 0.38 -5.35 15.39
N CYS A 28 -0.26 -4.19 15.18
CA CYS A 28 -0.45 -3.20 16.23
C CYS A 28 -1.88 -2.67 16.33
N GLY A 29 -2.75 -2.99 15.37
CA GLY A 29 -4.18 -2.63 15.41
C GLY A 29 -4.50 -1.14 15.22
N LYS A 30 -3.48 -0.27 15.10
CA LYS A 30 -3.66 1.16 14.80
C LYS A 30 -4.37 1.33 13.45
N VAL A 31 -5.30 2.28 13.38
CA VAL A 31 -6.02 2.62 12.15
C VAL A 31 -5.07 3.34 11.18
N ILE A 32 -5.03 2.87 9.93
CA ILE A 32 -4.15 3.37 8.85
C ILE A 32 -4.92 3.76 7.59
N GLY A 33 -6.13 3.21 7.38
CA GLY A 33 -6.89 3.42 6.13
C GLY A 33 -7.24 4.88 5.81
N ASP A 34 -7.33 5.74 6.82
CA ASP A 34 -7.61 7.18 6.69
C ASP A 34 -6.38 8.00 6.24
N LYS A 35 -5.17 7.47 6.43
CA LYS A 35 -3.93 8.25 6.34
C LYS A 35 -3.30 8.30 4.95
N TRP A 36 -3.78 7.48 4.02
CA TRP A 36 -3.20 7.38 2.68
C TRP A 36 -3.30 8.68 1.88
N ASN A 37 -4.49 9.27 1.85
CA ASN A 37 -4.71 10.49 1.09
C ASN A 37 -3.89 11.65 1.67
N ALA A 38 -3.78 11.72 3.00
CA ALA A 38 -2.93 12.69 3.68
C ALA A 38 -1.43 12.44 3.39
N TYR A 39 -1.00 11.18 3.30
CA TYR A 39 0.36 10.83 2.89
C TYR A 39 0.67 11.28 1.45
N LEU A 40 -0.24 11.04 0.51
CA LEU A 40 -0.09 11.52 -0.88
C LEU A 40 -0.03 13.05 -0.96
N ALA A 41 -0.88 13.76 -0.21
CA ALA A 41 -0.84 15.22 -0.16
C ALA A 41 0.52 15.75 0.32
N LEU A 42 1.08 15.15 1.38
CA LEU A 42 2.40 15.54 1.90
C LEU A 42 3.54 15.26 0.91
N LEU A 43 3.44 14.18 0.13
CA LEU A 43 4.41 13.89 -0.92
C LEU A 43 4.30 14.88 -2.10
N LEU A 44 3.08 15.28 -2.47
CA LEU A 44 2.85 16.31 -3.48
C LEU A 44 3.40 17.68 -3.04
N ASP A 45 3.34 17.98 -1.75
CA ASP A 45 3.96 19.17 -1.14
C ASP A 45 5.50 19.10 -1.09
N GLY A 46 6.12 18.00 -1.56
CA GLY A 46 7.56 17.83 -1.65
C GLY A 46 8.24 17.40 -0.33
N ARG A 47 7.48 16.89 0.65
CA ARG A 47 8.05 16.35 1.89
C ARG A 47 8.75 15.02 1.63
N THR A 48 9.76 14.72 2.45
CA THR A 48 10.38 13.39 2.43
C THR A 48 9.44 12.35 3.04
N GLU A 49 9.50 11.12 2.55
CA GLU A 49 8.63 10.02 3.02
C GLU A 49 8.73 9.80 4.54
N GLY A 50 9.94 9.94 5.10
CA GLY A 50 10.19 9.76 6.53
C GLY A 50 9.53 10.83 7.41
N GLU A 51 9.54 12.08 6.95
CA GLU A 51 8.89 13.22 7.61
C GLU A 51 7.38 13.10 7.52
N ALA A 52 6.84 12.79 6.35
CA ALA A 52 5.41 12.61 6.13
C ALA A 52 4.83 11.52 7.04
N LEU A 53 5.52 10.38 7.19
CA LEU A 53 5.11 9.31 8.10
C LEU A 53 5.15 9.72 9.58
N THR A 54 6.04 10.64 9.93
CA THR A 54 6.18 11.14 11.31
C THR A 54 5.07 12.14 11.65
N GLU A 55 4.70 12.99 10.70
CA GLU A 55 3.58 13.94 10.79
C GLU A 55 2.23 13.23 10.91
N LEU A 56 2.07 12.09 10.23
CA LEU A 56 0.90 11.19 10.36
C LEU A 56 0.87 10.36 11.66
N ASP A 57 1.76 10.63 12.61
CA ASP A 57 1.90 9.91 13.90
C ASP A 57 2.16 8.39 13.73
N LEU A 58 2.85 7.97 12.67
CA LEU A 58 3.25 6.57 12.48
C LEU A 58 4.64 6.35 13.04
N LYS A 59 4.79 6.31 14.37
CA LYS A 59 6.10 6.17 15.04
C LYS A 59 6.69 4.76 14.94
N ARG A 60 5.84 3.72 15.01
CA ARG A 60 6.29 2.31 15.00
C ARG A 60 6.57 1.81 13.58
N TYR A 61 7.63 1.02 13.43
CA TYR A 61 8.02 0.40 12.15
C TYR A 61 6.91 -0.47 11.54
N CYS A 62 6.11 -1.15 12.37
CA CYS A 62 5.01 -2.00 11.92
C CYS A 62 3.90 -1.22 11.18
N CYS A 63 3.62 0.02 11.59
CA CYS A 63 2.68 0.89 10.89
C CYS A 63 3.28 1.45 9.60
N ARG A 64 4.56 1.87 9.66
CA ARG A 64 5.26 2.48 8.51
C ARG A 64 5.34 1.52 7.33
N ARG A 65 5.62 0.23 7.60
CA ARG A 65 5.63 -0.81 6.57
C ARG A 65 4.33 -0.86 5.76
N MET A 66 3.17 -0.70 6.40
CA MET A 66 1.88 -0.81 5.70
C MET A 66 1.67 0.28 4.65
N VAL A 67 2.19 1.48 4.90
CA VAL A 67 2.09 2.62 3.97
C VAL A 67 3.17 2.55 2.91
N LEU A 68 4.41 2.23 3.30
CA LEU A 68 5.56 2.18 2.40
C LEU A 68 5.46 1.07 1.33
N THR A 69 4.84 -0.06 1.66
CA THR A 69 4.71 -1.19 0.72
C THR A 69 3.37 -1.23 -0.02
N HIS A 70 2.49 -0.25 0.18
CA HIS A 70 1.21 -0.24 -0.49
C HIS A 70 1.35 0.18 -1.97
N VAL A 71 0.75 -0.60 -2.87
CA VAL A 71 0.63 -0.27 -4.29
C VAL A 71 -0.86 -0.19 -4.63
N ASP A 72 -1.31 0.98 -5.07
CA ASP A 72 -2.72 1.17 -5.46
C ASP A 72 -2.97 0.63 -6.88
N LEU A 73 -3.41 -0.62 -6.96
CA LEU A 73 -3.78 -1.27 -8.23
C LEU A 73 -5.27 -1.12 -8.57
N ILE A 74 -6.08 -0.52 -7.69
CA ILE A 74 -7.53 -0.43 -7.85
C ILE A 74 -7.88 0.42 -9.08
N GLU A 75 -7.18 1.55 -9.24
CA GLU A 75 -7.37 2.47 -10.37
C GLU A 75 -7.23 1.74 -11.72
N LYS A 76 -6.27 0.81 -11.82
CA LYS A 76 -6.04 0.05 -13.04
C LYS A 76 -7.09 -1.05 -13.26
N LEU A 77 -7.59 -1.66 -12.19
CA LEU A 77 -8.59 -2.73 -12.26
C LEU A 77 -9.98 -2.20 -12.64
N LEU A 78 -10.34 -0.97 -12.24
CA LEU A 78 -11.62 -0.33 -12.56
C LEU A 78 -11.89 -0.23 -14.07
N HIS A 79 -10.84 -0.11 -14.89
CA HIS A 79 -10.96 -0.05 -16.34
C HIS A 79 -11.30 -1.40 -17.00
N TYR A 80 -11.29 -2.50 -16.25
CA TYR A 80 -11.51 -3.84 -16.79
C TYR A 80 -12.98 -4.26 -16.66
N ASN A 81 -13.81 -3.90 -17.65
CA ASN A 81 -15.22 -4.29 -17.65
C ASN A 81 -15.41 -5.74 -18.10
N ILE A 82 -16.01 -6.58 -17.24
CA ILE A 82 -16.28 -8.00 -17.55
C ILE A 82 -17.43 -8.11 -18.57
N HIS A 83 -18.36 -7.15 -18.58
CA HIS A 83 -19.58 -7.21 -19.38
C HIS A 83 -19.31 -7.10 -20.88
N GLU A 84 -18.33 -6.31 -21.31
CA GLU A 84 -17.98 -6.16 -22.73
C GLU A 84 -17.35 -7.44 -23.32
N ARG A 85 -16.61 -8.21 -22.51
CA ARG A 85 -16.00 -9.48 -22.95
C ARG A 85 -17.00 -10.62 -23.16
N ARG A 86 -18.14 -10.61 -22.45
CA ARG A 86 -19.17 -11.66 -22.59
C ARG A 86 -20.03 -11.51 -23.84
N VAL A 87 -20.10 -10.29 -24.41
CA VAL A 87 -20.86 -10.01 -25.64
C VAL A 87 -20.04 -10.37 -26.90
N GLN A 88 -18.73 -10.56 -26.75
CA GLN A 88 -17.80 -10.92 -27.83
C GLN A 88 -17.48 -12.43 -27.88
N ALA A 89 -18.10 -13.25 -27.03
CA ALA A 89 -17.92 -14.70 -26.94
C ALA A 89 -19.16 -15.44 -27.45
#